data_AF-X0TQC4-F1
#
_entry.id   AF-X0TQC4-F1
#
_cell.length_a   1.000
_cell.length_b   1.000
_cell.length_c   1.000
_cell.angle_alpha   90.00
_cell.angle_beta   90.00
_cell.angle_gamma   90.00
#
_symmetry.space_group_name_H-M   'P 1'
#
loop_
_entity.id
_entity.type
_entity.pdbx_description
1 polymer ?
#
loop_
_entity_poly.entity_id
_entity_poly.type
_entity_poly.pdbx_seq_one_letter_code
_entity_poly.pdbx_strand_id
1 'polypeptide(L)' 'ATGKPVNMTGISIHRVTGGQIQEGWLNFDALGMMQQLGVIPPPG' A
#
# COMPACT_ATOMS: atom_id res chain seq x y z
N ALA A 1 13.17 5.41 9.70
CA ALA A 1 12.27 5.98 8.67
C ALA A 1 13.12 6.77 7.68
N THR A 2 12.93 6.60 6.36
CA THR A 2 13.80 7.21 5.33
C THR A 2 13.58 8.72 5.11
N GLY A 3 12.47 9.28 5.62
CA GLY A 3 12.12 10.70 5.47
C GLY A 3 11.68 11.12 4.07
N LYS A 4 11.62 10.19 3.12
CA LYS A 4 11.20 10.47 1.74
C LYS A 4 9.68 10.46 1.61
N PRO A 5 9.07 11.44 0.91
CA PRO A 5 7.65 11.37 0.56
C PRO A 5 7.42 10.19 -0.39
N VAL A 6 6.27 9.53 -0.22
CA VAL A 6 5.84 8.42 -1.08
C VAL A 6 4.45 8.73 -1.60
N ASN A 7 4.24 8.54 -2.89
CA ASN A 7 2.92 8.49 -3.50
C ASN A 7 2.54 7.03 -3.77
N MET A 8 1.37 6.60 -3.31
CA MET A 8 0.95 5.20 -3.37
C MET A 8 -0.52 5.11 -3.75
N THR A 9 -0.81 4.22 -4.70
CA THR A 9 -2.18 3.85 -5.05
C THR A 9 -2.50 2.44 -4.57
N GLY A 10 -3.77 2.18 -4.32
CA GLY A 10 -4.23 0.88 -3.86
C GLY A 10 -5.74 0.78 -3.79
N ILE A 11 -6.20 -0.44 -3.51
CA ILE A 11 -7.60 -0.79 -3.30
C ILE A 11 -7.71 -1.43 -1.93
N SER A 12 -8.68 -0.96 -1.15
CA SER A 12 -9.07 -1.58 0.10
C SER A 12 -10.47 -2.14 -0.03
N ILE A 13 -10.63 -3.42 0.29
CA ILE A 13 -11.92 -4.11 0.30
C ILE A 13 -12.23 -4.45 1.76
N HIS A 14 -13.42 -4.09 2.22
CA HIS A 14 -13.86 -4.37 3.59
C HIS A 14 -15.16 -5.15 3.58
N ARG A 15 -15.22 -6.23 4.36
CA ARG A 15 -16.48 -6.92 4.67
C ARG A 15 -17.03 -6.36 5.98
N VAL A 16 -18.20 -5.73 5.90
CA VAL A 16 -18.88 -5.11 7.04
C VAL A 16 -20.10 -5.95 7.45
N THR A 17 -20.23 -6.24 8.74
CA THR A 17 -21.40 -6.93 9.30
C THR A 17 -21.71 -6.35 10.67
N GLY A 18 -22.99 -6.04 10.94
CA GLY A 18 -23.39 -5.40 12.20
C GLY A 18 -22.79 -4.01 12.41
N GLY A 19 -22.48 -3.29 11.32
CA GLY A 19 -21.84 -1.97 11.39
C GLY A 19 -20.34 -1.98 11.70
N GLN A 20 -19.71 -3.17 11.75
CA GLN A 20 -18.28 -3.32 12.02
C GLN A 20 -17.55 -4.00 10.87
N ILE A 21 -16.30 -3.61 10.61
CA ILE A 21 -15.41 -4.30 9.66
C ILE A 21 -14.97 -5.61 10.31
N GLN A 22 -15.38 -6.73 9.73
CA GLN A 22 -14.99 -8.07 10.20
C GLN A 22 -13.77 -8.61 9.45
N GLU A 23 -13.51 -8.08 8.26
CA GLU A 23 -12.42 -8.55 7.41
C GLU A 23 -12.01 -7.46 6.42
N GLY A 24 -10.72 -7.40 6.12
CA GLY A 24 -10.15 -6.43 5.21
C GLY A 24 -9.10 -7.06 4.31
N TRP A 25 -9.14 -6.72 3.04
CA TRP A 25 -8.08 -7.01 2.08
C TRP A 25 -7.55 -5.70 1.54
N LEU A 26 -6.23 -5.55 1.57
CA LEU A 26 -5.54 -4.41 1.02
C LEU A 26 -4.64 -4.90 -0.11
N ASN A 27 -4.80 -4.29 -1.28
CA ASN A 27 -3.86 -4.44 -2.38
C ASN A 27 -3.31 -3.05 -2.73
N PHE A 28 -1.99 -2.90 -2.72
CA PHE A 28 -1.32 -1.64 -3.00
C PHE A 28 -0.02 -1.89 -3.75
N ASP A 29 0.49 -0.85 -4.42
CA ASP A 29 1.76 -0.91 -5.15
C ASP A 29 2.97 -0.93 -4.20
N ALA A 30 3.22 -2.09 -3.59
CA ALA A 30 4.34 -2.30 -2.69
C ALA A 30 5.69 -2.16 -3.40
N LEU A 31 5.79 -2.53 -4.67
CA LEU A 31 7.03 -2.43 -5.44
C LEU A 31 7.38 -0.96 -5.71
N GLY A 32 6.44 -0.18 -6.24
CA GLY A 32 6.63 1.24 -6.48
C GLY A 32 6.91 2.02 -5.19
N MET A 33 6.32 1.61 -4.06
CA MET A 33 6.69 2.16 -2.74
C MET A 33 8.15 1.87 -2.39
N MET A 34 8.61 0.61 -2.50
CA MET A 34 10.00 0.25 -2.19
C MET A 34 11.02 0.96 -3.09
N GLN A 35 10.65 1.23 -4.34
CA GLN A 35 11.46 2.01 -5.28
C GLN A 35 11.58 3.47 -4.87
N GLN A 36 10.48 4.12 -4.48
CA GLN A 36 10.50 5.50 -3.97
C GLN A 36 11.32 5.64 -2.69
N LEU A 37 11.27 4.63 -1.82
CA LEU A 37 12.11 4.57 -0.62
C LEU A 37 13.60 4.38 -0.97
N GLY A 38 13.91 3.84 -2.15
CA GLY A 38 15.27 3.56 -2.63
C GLY A 38 15.82 2.23 -2.11
N VAL A 39 14.95 1.30 -1.70
CA VAL A 39 15.32 -0.04 -1.24
C VAL A 39 15.58 -0.97 -2.44
N ILE A 40 14.82 -0.78 -3.52
CA ILE A 40 14.91 -1.53 -4.78
C ILE A 40 15.06 -0.51 -5.93
N PRO A 41 15.90 -0.76 -6.94
CA PRO A 41 16.00 0.13 -8.09
C PRO A 41 14.71 0.12 -8.95
N PRO A 42 14.41 1.23 -9.66
CA PRO A 42 13.37 1.24 -10.67
C PRO A 42 13.74 0.30 -11.84
N PRO A 43 12.76 -0.14 -12.64
CA PRO A 43 13.05 -0.82 -13.90
C PRO A 43 13.89 0.08 -14.79
N GLY A 44 14.80 -0.52 -15.56
CA GLY A 44 15.67 0.16 -16.51
C GLY A 44 14.96 0.60 -17.78
#